data_AF-A0A7H4PPY2-F1
#
_entry.id   AF-A0A7H4PPY2-F1
#
_cell.length_a   1.000
_cell.length_b   1.000
_cell.length_c   1.000
_cell.angle_alpha   90.00
_cell.angle_beta   90.00
_cell.angle_gamma   90.00
#
_symmetry.space_group_name_H-M   'P 1'
#
loop_
_entity.id
_entity.type
_entity.pdbx_description
1 polymer ?
#
loop_
_entity_poly.entity_id
_entity_poly.type
_entity_poly.pdbx_seq_one_letter_code
_entity_poly.pdbx_strand_id
1 'polypeptide(L)'
;MKKFVGWALKQPDNWQKWITLLLACTGSRRGEIGKLEKSQIKFDEDSQRYYFLIAEGGQGKTENATRQVVIHPKLIEWGFMEYVDRQWKERIFSEVAGTNMTKIGKVFADLRDQLGIPYLDDYGQRRLLHSIRHSVCSSAMAGWGEKHSAPTANRRS
;
A
#
# COMPACT_ATOMS: atom_id res chain seq x y z
N MET A 1 1.37 10.91 -6.24
CA MET A 1 1.01 9.47 -6.19
C MET A 1 1.72 8.63 -7.26
N LYS A 2 1.61 8.95 -8.55
CA LYS A 2 2.28 8.20 -9.65
C LYS A 2 3.79 7.97 -9.45
N LYS A 3 4.52 8.96 -8.91
CA LYS A 3 5.96 8.84 -8.59
C LYS A 3 6.26 7.74 -7.56
N PHE A 4 5.45 7.62 -6.49
CA PHE A 4 5.62 6.59 -5.46
C PHE A 4 5.37 5.19 -6.01
N VAL A 5 4.26 5.02 -6.76
CA VAL A 5 3.93 3.75 -7.41
C VAL A 5 5.02 3.35 -8.40
N GLY A 6 5.45 4.26 -9.27
CA GLY A 6 6.50 3.99 -10.25
C GLY A 6 7.86 3.68 -9.64
N TRP A 7 8.19 4.26 -8.48
CA TRP A 7 9.39 3.88 -7.72
C TRP A 7 9.25 2.48 -7.11
N ALA A 8 8.10 2.20 -6.47
CA ALA A 8 7.87 0.94 -5.76
C ALA A 8 7.87 -0.27 -6.69
N LEU A 9 7.32 -0.13 -7.92
CA LEU A 9 7.33 -1.21 -8.92
C LEU A 9 8.73 -1.58 -9.41
N LYS A 10 9.73 -0.71 -9.22
CA LYS A 10 11.14 -0.98 -9.57
C LYS A 10 11.92 -1.63 -8.42
N GLN A 11 11.34 -1.70 -7.23
CA GLN A 11 12.00 -2.28 -6.06
C GLN A 11 11.90 -3.80 -6.06
N PRO A 12 12.86 -4.49 -5.42
CA PRO A 12 12.71 -5.91 -5.12
C PRO A 12 11.47 -6.15 -4.25
N ASP A 13 11.06 -7.41 -4.20
CA ASP A 13 9.84 -7.85 -3.54
C ASP A 13 9.99 -7.88 -2.00
N ASN A 14 10.09 -6.69 -1.41
CA ASN A 14 10.35 -6.46 0.01
C ASN A 14 9.27 -5.60 0.67
N TRP A 15 9.36 -5.44 2.00
CA TRP A 15 8.38 -4.65 2.75
C TRP A 15 8.30 -3.18 2.28
N GLN A 16 9.40 -2.58 1.80
CA GLN A 16 9.41 -1.17 1.38
C GLN A 16 8.54 -0.96 0.15
N LYS A 17 8.62 -1.87 -0.83
CA LYS A 17 7.75 -1.90 -2.01
C LYS A 17 6.29 -1.92 -1.58
N TRP A 18 5.90 -2.91 -0.79
CA TRP A 18 4.49 -3.14 -0.47
C TRP A 18 3.89 -2.12 0.47
N ILE A 19 4.62 -1.68 1.50
CA ILE A 19 4.15 -0.58 2.34
C ILE A 19 4.00 0.70 1.52
N THR A 20 4.91 0.97 0.57
CA THR A 20 4.80 2.13 -0.31
C THR A 20 3.55 2.05 -1.18
N LEU A 21 3.32 0.91 -1.83
CA LEU A 21 2.15 0.68 -2.66
C LEU A 21 0.85 0.74 -1.86
N LEU A 22 0.79 0.13 -0.67
CA LEU A 22 -0.41 0.13 0.17
C LEU A 22 -0.75 1.53 0.68
N LEU A 23 0.22 2.28 1.18
CA LEU A 23 -0.01 3.66 1.61
C LEU A 23 -0.38 4.55 0.43
N ALA A 24 0.22 4.30 -0.74
CA ALA A 24 -0.07 5.04 -1.95
C ALA A 24 -1.45 4.75 -2.54
N CYS A 25 -1.96 3.52 -2.43
CA CYS A 25 -3.20 3.08 -3.09
C CYS A 25 -4.41 3.06 -2.15
N THR A 26 -4.22 2.86 -0.84
CA THR A 26 -5.34 2.68 0.11
C THR A 26 -5.60 3.90 0.99
N GLY A 27 -4.65 4.84 1.11
CA GLY A 27 -4.77 5.98 2.03
C GLY A 27 -4.84 5.61 3.52
N SER A 28 -4.52 4.36 3.86
CA SER A 28 -4.50 3.84 5.23
C SER A 28 -3.43 4.52 6.08
N ARG A 29 -3.63 4.56 7.40
CA ARG A 29 -2.63 5.16 8.30
C ARG A 29 -1.41 4.25 8.36
N ARG A 30 -0.22 4.85 8.47
CA ARG A 30 1.04 4.11 8.72
C ARG A 30 0.91 3.09 9.85
N GLY A 31 0.27 3.50 10.95
CA GLY A 31 0.08 2.64 12.12
C GLY A 31 -0.86 1.47 11.89
N GLU A 32 -1.76 1.55 10.90
CA GLU A 32 -2.65 0.47 10.50
C GLU A 32 -1.87 -0.51 9.61
N ILE A 33 -1.18 -0.02 8.57
CA ILE A 33 -0.39 -0.86 7.67
C ILE A 33 0.73 -1.60 8.42
N GLY A 34 1.47 -0.92 9.31
CA GLY A 34 2.56 -1.55 10.07
C GLY A 34 2.12 -2.60 11.09
N LYS A 35 0.82 -2.69 11.39
CA LYS A 35 0.23 -3.69 12.30
C LYS A 35 -0.58 -4.75 11.57
N LEU A 36 -0.62 -4.70 10.24
CA LEU A 36 -1.49 -5.56 9.45
C LEU A 36 -1.10 -7.04 9.58
N GLU A 37 -2.11 -7.85 9.88
CA GLU A 37 -1.99 -9.31 10.00
C GLU A 37 -2.68 -10.02 8.84
N LYS A 38 -2.21 -11.23 8.50
CA LYS A 38 -2.78 -12.07 7.43
C LYS A 38 -4.27 -12.32 7.64
N SER A 39 -4.67 -12.56 8.89
CA SER A 39 -6.07 -12.80 9.30
C SER A 39 -7.01 -11.64 8.97
N GLN A 40 -6.48 -10.42 8.78
CA GLN A 40 -7.24 -9.22 8.44
C GLN A 40 -7.51 -9.09 6.93
N ILE A 41 -6.87 -9.90 6.08
CA ILE A 41 -7.20 -9.97 4.66
C ILE A 41 -8.41 -10.86 4.51
N LYS A 42 -9.46 -10.33 3.90
CA LYS A 42 -10.72 -11.01 3.64
C LYS A 42 -11.03 -10.92 2.15
N PHE A 43 -11.81 -11.90 1.68
CA PHE A 43 -12.35 -11.92 0.34
C PHE A 43 -13.86 -11.84 0.43
N ASP A 44 -14.44 -10.93 -0.34
CA ASP A 44 -15.88 -10.77 -0.47
C ASP A 44 -16.35 -11.52 -1.72
N GLU A 45 -17.13 -12.59 -1.54
CA GLU A 45 -17.59 -13.45 -2.63
C GLU A 45 -18.58 -12.74 -3.57
N ASP A 46 -19.39 -11.82 -3.04
CA ASP A 46 -20.38 -11.10 -3.84
C ASP A 46 -19.75 -10.10 -4.81
N SER A 47 -18.81 -9.30 -4.31
CA SER A 47 -18.10 -8.29 -5.12
C SER A 47 -16.82 -8.80 -5.76
N GLN A 48 -16.39 -10.02 -5.45
CA GLN A 48 -15.15 -10.67 -5.92
C GLN A 48 -13.91 -9.81 -5.63
N ARG A 49 -13.84 -9.24 -4.42
CA ARG A 49 -12.79 -8.29 -4.02
C ARG A 49 -12.13 -8.67 -2.70
N TYR A 50 -10.82 -8.54 -2.68
CA TYR A 50 -10.08 -8.57 -1.41
C TYR A 50 -10.20 -7.22 -0.69
N TYR A 51 -10.25 -7.28 0.64
CA TYR A 51 -10.25 -6.11 1.51
C TYR A 51 -9.48 -6.38 2.81
N PHE A 52 -8.97 -5.32 3.44
CA PHE A 52 -8.49 -5.37 4.82
C PHE A 52 -9.64 -5.03 5.76
N LEU A 53 -9.82 -5.85 6.80
CA LEU A 53 -10.68 -5.54 7.94
C LEU A 53 -9.83 -4.91 9.05
N ILE A 54 -9.89 -3.58 9.18
CA ILE A 54 -9.06 -2.82 10.13
C ILE A 54 -9.93 -2.41 11.31
N ALA A 55 -9.56 -2.86 12.51
CA ALA A 55 -10.12 -2.37 13.77
C ALA A 55 -9.34 -1.14 14.26
N GLU A 56 -10.00 0.00 14.44
CA GLU A 56 -9.38 1.13 15.13
C GLU A 56 -9.09 0.72 16.59
N GLY A 57 -7.84 0.86 17.03
CA GLY A 57 -7.39 0.51 18.39
C GLY A 57 -6.65 -0.83 18.55
N GLY A 58 -6.58 -1.67 17.51
CA GLY A 58 -5.72 -2.86 17.48
C GLY A 58 -6.19 -4.07 18.30
N GLN A 59 -7.31 -3.97 19.00
CA GLN A 59 -8.05 -5.09 19.60
C GLN A 59 -9.52 -4.73 19.50
N GLY A 60 -10.30 -5.43 18.67
CA GLY A 60 -11.69 -5.12 18.32
C GLY A 60 -12.66 -5.15 19.52
N LYS A 61 -12.52 -4.19 20.43
CA LYS A 61 -13.35 -4.09 21.65
C LYS A 61 -14.69 -3.40 21.42
N THR A 62 -14.96 -2.89 20.22
CA THR A 62 -16.29 -2.37 19.84
C THR A 62 -16.57 -2.64 18.36
N GLU A 63 -17.73 -3.26 18.06
CA GLU A 63 -18.21 -3.51 16.68
C GLU A 63 -18.25 -2.25 15.81
N ASN A 64 -18.42 -1.07 16.43
CA ASN A 64 -18.52 0.22 15.75
C ASN A 64 -17.20 0.85 15.27
N ALA A 65 -16.04 0.22 15.51
CA ALA A 65 -14.73 0.78 15.17
C ALA A 65 -13.97 0.01 14.08
N THR A 66 -14.66 -0.87 13.33
CA THR A 66 -14.04 -1.62 12.23
C THR A 66 -14.39 -0.98 10.89
N ARG A 67 -13.40 -0.87 9.99
CA ARG A 67 -13.61 -0.40 8.63
C ARG A 67 -13.03 -1.39 7.62
N GLN A 68 -13.72 -1.53 6.50
CA GLN A 68 -13.22 -2.26 5.35
C GLN A 68 -12.38 -1.35 4.46
N VAL A 69 -11.25 -1.86 3.99
CA VAL A 69 -10.37 -1.16 3.05
C VAL A 69 -10.13 -2.06 1.85
N VAL A 70 -10.79 -1.75 0.74
CA VAL A 70 -10.66 -2.54 -0.49
C VAL A 70 -9.19 -2.56 -0.92
N ILE A 71 -8.67 -3.77 -1.20
CA ILE A 71 -7.39 -3.97 -1.83
C ILE A 71 -7.60 -3.78 -3.32
N HIS A 72 -6.95 -2.77 -3.90
CA HIS A 72 -7.10 -2.49 -5.31
C HIS A 72 -6.61 -3.69 -6.16
N PRO A 73 -7.35 -4.14 -7.20
CA PRO A 73 -6.99 -5.33 -7.98
C PRO A 73 -5.57 -5.30 -8.56
N LYS A 74 -5.06 -4.12 -8.95
CA LYS A 74 -3.67 -3.97 -9.40
C LYS A 74 -2.62 -4.40 -8.36
N LEU A 75 -2.89 -4.26 -7.06
CA LEU A 75 -1.97 -4.78 -6.03
C LEU A 75 -1.91 -6.31 -6.07
N ILE A 76 -3.06 -6.95 -6.29
CA ILE A 76 -3.16 -8.40 -6.47
C ILE A 76 -2.40 -8.82 -7.73
N GLU A 77 -2.64 -8.16 -8.87
CA GLU A 77 -1.94 -8.40 -10.14
C GLU A 77 -0.41 -8.24 -10.03
N TRP A 78 0.06 -7.31 -9.20
CA TRP A 78 1.49 -7.08 -8.99
C TRP A 78 2.15 -8.05 -8.00
N GLY A 79 1.40 -8.99 -7.45
CA GLY A 79 1.94 -10.05 -6.61
C GLY A 79 1.75 -9.86 -5.10
N PHE A 80 0.77 -9.04 -4.65
CA PHE A 80 0.65 -8.74 -3.22
C PHE A 80 0.29 -9.98 -2.40
N MET A 81 -0.57 -10.86 -2.92
CA MET A 81 -1.00 -12.06 -2.21
C MET A 81 0.16 -13.05 -2.09
N GLU A 82 0.95 -13.20 -3.14
CA GLU A 82 2.16 -14.01 -3.17
C GLU A 82 3.19 -13.48 -2.18
N TYR A 83 3.30 -12.17 -2.01
CA TYR A 83 4.12 -11.58 -0.96
C TYR A 83 3.62 -11.94 0.44
N VAL A 84 2.31 -11.84 0.67
CA VAL A 84 1.67 -12.19 1.95
C VAL A 84 1.89 -13.67 2.28
N ASP A 85 1.72 -14.56 1.31
CA ASP A 85 1.84 -16.01 1.50
C ASP A 85 3.26 -16.42 1.89
N ARG A 86 4.28 -15.75 1.34
CA ARG A 86 5.69 -15.99 1.70
C ARG A 86 6.07 -15.53 3.10
N GLN A 87 5.25 -14.71 3.76
CA GLN A 87 5.57 -14.28 5.13
C GLN A 87 5.40 -15.45 6.10
N TRP A 88 6.40 -15.73 6.92
CA TRP A 88 6.34 -16.83 7.88
C TRP A 88 5.60 -16.48 9.18
N LYS A 89 5.41 -15.18 9.46
CA LYS A 89 4.68 -14.68 10.64
C LYS A 89 3.26 -14.25 10.27
N GLU A 90 2.41 -14.18 11.29
CA GLU A 90 1.05 -13.60 11.19
C GLU A 90 1.07 -12.13 10.74
N ARG A 91 2.07 -11.37 11.19
CA ARG A 91 2.25 -9.98 10.76
C ARG A 91 2.92 -9.93 9.39
N ILE A 92 2.24 -9.30 8.44
CA ILE A 92 2.69 -9.17 7.05
C ILE A 92 4.01 -8.39 6.99
N PHE A 93 4.16 -7.33 7.79
CA PHE A 93 5.34 -6.47 7.80
C PHE A 93 6.15 -6.62 9.09
N SER A 94 6.45 -7.86 9.48
CA SER A 94 7.05 -8.14 10.79
C SER A 94 8.42 -7.50 11.02
N GLU A 95 9.18 -7.20 9.96
CA GLU A 95 10.49 -6.52 10.03
C GLU A 95 10.40 -5.08 10.54
N VAL A 96 9.24 -4.45 10.37
CA VAL A 96 9.01 -3.03 10.67
C VAL A 96 7.82 -2.78 11.60
N ALA A 97 7.21 -3.83 12.12
CA ALA A 97 6.14 -3.76 13.10
C ALA A 97 6.66 -3.39 14.50
N GLY A 98 5.77 -2.88 15.36
CA GLY A 98 6.08 -2.60 16.77
C GLY A 98 7.02 -1.42 16.98
N THR A 99 8.13 -1.62 17.70
CA THR A 99 9.10 -0.57 18.06
C THR A 99 9.83 0.02 16.86
N ASN A 100 9.80 -0.65 15.70
CA ASN A 100 10.50 -0.23 14.49
C ASN A 100 9.64 0.59 13.51
N MET A 101 8.44 1.00 13.92
CA MET A 101 7.48 1.71 13.07
C MET A 101 7.97 3.11 12.64
N THR A 102 8.96 3.66 13.35
CA THR A 102 9.70 4.88 12.96
C THR A 102 10.44 4.72 11.64
N LYS A 103 10.92 3.50 11.30
CA LYS A 103 11.58 3.21 10.01
C LYS A 103 10.66 3.43 8.82
N ILE A 104 9.38 3.08 8.93
CA ILE A 104 8.41 3.33 7.86
C ILE A 104 8.30 4.83 7.61
N GLY A 105 8.26 5.64 8.67
CA GLY A 105 8.23 7.10 8.57
C GLY A 105 9.48 7.66 7.88
N LYS A 106 10.66 7.16 8.27
CA LYS A 106 11.94 7.58 7.69
C LYS A 106 12.04 7.23 6.20
N VAL A 107 11.75 5.97 5.83
CA VAL A 107 11.77 5.54 4.41
C VAL A 107 10.83 6.39 3.57
N PHE A 108 9.65 6.74 4.08
CA PHE A 108 8.72 7.60 3.37
C PHE A 108 9.21 9.05 3.22
N ALA A 109 9.88 9.59 4.24
CA ALA A 109 10.49 10.91 4.18
C ALA A 109 11.64 10.92 3.16
N ASP A 110 12.55 9.95 3.26
CA ASP A 110 13.70 9.79 2.35
C ASP A 110 13.21 9.61 0.90
N LEU A 111 12.17 8.78 0.69
CA LEU A 111 11.59 8.55 -0.63
C LEU A 111 10.91 9.80 -1.20
N ARG A 112 10.20 10.58 -0.36
CA ARG A 112 9.62 11.86 -0.78
C ARG A 112 10.71 12.79 -1.30
N ASP A 113 11.80 12.90 -0.55
CA ASP A 113 12.92 13.79 -0.89
C ASP A 113 13.63 13.31 -2.16
N GLN A 114 13.88 12.00 -2.29
CA GLN A 114 14.42 11.38 -3.49
C GLN A 114 13.56 11.62 -4.74
N LEU A 115 12.24 11.62 -4.60
CA LEU A 115 11.31 11.83 -5.70
C LEU A 115 11.03 13.31 -6.00
N GLY A 116 11.69 14.23 -5.28
CA GLY A 116 11.52 15.68 -5.40
C GLY A 116 10.08 16.10 -5.13
N ILE A 117 9.42 15.48 -4.16
CA ILE A 117 8.04 15.81 -3.80
C ILE A 117 8.10 16.88 -2.70
N PRO A 118 7.53 18.08 -2.93
CA PRO A 118 7.59 19.15 -1.94
C PRO A 118 7.00 18.72 -0.60
N TYR A 119 7.71 19.04 0.48
CA TYR A 119 7.28 18.77 1.84
C TYR A 119 6.00 19.51 2.21
N LEU A 120 5.83 20.70 1.64
CA LEU A 120 4.68 21.56 1.85
C LEU A 120 3.77 21.55 0.62
N ASP A 121 2.48 21.71 0.83
CA ASP A 121 1.57 22.16 -0.22
C ASP A 121 1.61 23.67 -0.42
N ASP A 122 0.86 24.14 -1.40
CA ASP A 122 0.80 25.55 -1.78
C ASP A 122 0.24 26.43 -0.65
N TYR A 123 -0.32 25.81 0.40
CA TYR A 123 -0.83 26.44 1.62
C TYR A 123 0.13 26.28 2.82
N GLY A 124 1.36 25.79 2.60
CA GLY A 124 2.34 25.62 3.67
C GLY A 124 2.02 24.46 4.62
N GLN A 125 1.06 23.59 4.28
CA GLN A 125 0.73 22.44 5.11
C GLN A 125 1.64 21.27 4.78
N ARG A 126 2.04 20.52 5.81
CA ARG A 126 2.86 19.31 5.63
C ARG A 126 2.09 18.33 4.74
N ARG A 127 2.66 18.03 3.58
CA ARG A 127 2.19 17.02 2.61
C ARG A 127 2.46 15.58 3.12
N LEU A 128 2.28 15.37 4.42
CA LEU A 128 2.57 14.16 5.17
C LEU A 128 1.27 13.38 5.37
N LEU A 129 1.03 12.37 4.52
CA LEU A 129 0.04 11.27 4.63
C LEU A 129 -1.45 11.63 4.84
N HIS A 130 -1.78 12.77 5.44
CA HIS A 130 -3.13 13.23 5.76
C HIS A 130 -3.79 13.93 4.56
N SER A 131 -3.09 14.80 3.82
CA SER A 131 -3.64 15.50 2.65
C SER A 131 -3.71 14.64 1.38
N ILE A 132 -3.08 13.46 1.39
CA ILE A 132 -3.12 12.50 0.28
C ILE A 132 -4.46 11.72 0.25
N ARG A 133 -5.25 11.73 1.34
CA ARG A 133 -6.51 10.96 1.42
C ARG A 133 -7.60 11.34 0.42
N HIS A 134 -7.57 12.56 -0.15
CA HIS A 134 -8.64 13.03 -1.03
C HIS A 134 -8.44 12.74 -2.53
N SER A 135 -7.32 12.12 -2.96
CA SER A 135 -7.02 11.93 -4.40
C SER A 135 -6.69 10.49 -4.83
N VAL A 136 -6.63 9.53 -3.90
CA VAL A 136 -5.69 8.42 -4.06
C VAL A 136 -6.03 7.31 -5.06
N CYS A 137 -7.28 6.88 -5.25
CA CYS A 137 -7.48 5.62 -5.98
C CYS A 137 -7.83 5.78 -7.47
N SER A 138 -8.73 6.71 -7.83
CA SER A 138 -9.24 6.73 -9.21
C SER A 138 -8.24 7.32 -10.22
N SER A 139 -7.61 8.46 -9.94
CA SER A 139 -6.80 9.18 -10.94
C SER A 139 -5.36 8.69 -11.06
N ALA A 140 -4.79 8.08 -10.01
CA ALA A 140 -3.42 7.59 -10.04
C ALA A 140 -3.27 6.31 -10.88
N MET A 141 -4.31 5.45 -10.88
CA MET A 141 -4.28 4.13 -11.49
C MET A 141 -4.99 4.06 -12.85
N ALA A 142 -6.02 4.90 -13.10
CA ALA A 142 -6.65 4.99 -14.43
C ALA A 142 -5.64 5.32 -15.55
N GLY A 143 -4.63 6.15 -15.25
CA GLY A 143 -3.57 6.50 -16.22
C GLY A 143 -2.47 5.44 -16.39
N TRP A 144 -2.50 4.31 -15.68
CA TRP A 144 -1.53 3.21 -15.83
C TRP A 144 -2.08 2.06 -16.70
N GLY A 145 -3.40 2.04 -16.94
CA GLY A 145 -4.07 1.02 -17.76
C GLY A 145 -3.78 1.09 -19.26
N GLU A 146 -3.13 2.15 -19.77
CA GLU A 146 -2.92 2.36 -21.21
C GLU A 146 -1.48 2.17 -21.71
N LYS A 147 -0.47 1.93 -20.85
CA LYS A 147 0.95 2.02 -21.28
C LYS A 147 1.88 0.87 -20.91
N HIS A 148 1.38 -0.31 -20.62
CA HIS A 148 2.23 -1.50 -20.49
C HIS A 148 1.65 -2.69 -21.28
N SER A 149 1.73 -2.63 -22.60
CA SER A 149 1.80 -3.83 -23.42
C SER A 149 3.08 -4.58 -23.05
N ALA A 150 2.93 -5.80 -22.52
CA ALA A 150 4.03 -6.70 -22.24
C ALA A 150 4.86 -6.96 -23.51
N PRO A 151 6.18 -7.20 -23.41
CA PRO A 151 6.96 -7.62 -24.56
C PRO A 151 6.46 -9.00 -25.02
N THR A 152 5.97 -9.06 -26.25
CA THR A 152 5.63 -10.29 -26.97
C THR A 152 6.79 -11.28 -26.88
N ALA A 153 6.54 -12.42 -26.24
CA ALA A 153 7.43 -13.57 -26.25
C ALA A 153 7.61 -14.04 -27.70
N ASN A 154 8.83 -13.88 -28.22
CA ASN A 154 9.27 -14.37 -29.51
C ASN A 154 9.34 -15.91 -29.45
N ARG A 155 8.30 -16.60 -29.95
CA ARG A 155 8.41 -17.99 -30.39
C ARG A 155 9.31 -17.99 -31.62
N ARG A 156 10.50 -18.57 -31.51
CA ARG A 156 11.20 -19.11 -32.67
C ARG A 156 11.12 -20.62 -32.64
N SER A 157 10.57 -21.11 -33.73
CA SER A 157 10.51 -22.49 -34.23
C SER A 157 11.90 -23.07 -34.43
#